data_AF-A0A7S2KD93-F1
#
_entry.id   AF-A0A7S2KD93-F1
#
_cell.length_a   1.000
_cell.length_b   1.000
_cell.length_c   1.000
_cell.angle_alpha   90.00
_cell.angle_beta   90.00
_cell.angle_gamma   90.00
#
_symmetry.space_group_name_H-M   'P 1'
#
loop_
_entity.id
_entity.type
_entity.pdbx_description
1 polymer ?
#
loop_
_entity_poly.entity_id
_entity_poly.type
_entity_poly.pdbx_seq_one_letter_code
_entity_poly.pdbx_strand_id
1 'polypeptide(L)'
;FNETLSRAIQILAAGLESRIEPSLKEILSTSWGSVELVGEESEYVRCMHKEIESFVDTVRELIPASYFKNLCDKFSHVLINSYMNALSRIKRISESGTQQLLLDVYNLKTLILKLPVIGQNPAPAMYTKTVSKEFGRIEVLLKLVGTPLELLPDMFESTWTNGTSNDLQLIMDMKGLPKKDQNSILEKVGFKPSSALAGASSSVGDNVRQFSEKIKAGIEVAQNAPTTSTTSVSDNLRQFSENRAAVAAKVNSDFSSMRLKVESFTKSLGSKNSST
;
A
#
# COMPACT_ATOMS: atom_id res chain seq x y z
N PHE A 1 -21.22 -27.09 -9.73
CA PHE A 1 -21.76 -26.01 -8.88
C PHE A 1 -20.64 -25.17 -8.23
N ASN A 2 -19.78 -25.75 -7.37
CA ASN A 2 -18.68 -25.00 -6.72
C ASN A 2 -17.66 -24.38 -7.70
N GLU A 3 -17.33 -25.08 -8.78
CA GLU A 3 -16.45 -24.56 -9.83
C GLU A 3 -17.07 -23.35 -10.56
N THR A 4 -18.34 -23.45 -10.93
CA THR A 4 -19.13 -22.37 -11.55
C THR A 4 -19.17 -21.12 -10.67
N LEU A 5 -19.39 -21.31 -9.37
CA LEU A 5 -19.45 -20.22 -8.39
C LEU A 5 -18.09 -19.57 -8.15
N SER A 6 -17.02 -20.38 -8.12
CA SER A 6 -15.65 -19.87 -8.03
C SER A 6 -15.29 -19.03 -9.24
N ARG A 7 -15.70 -19.46 -10.44
CA ARG A 7 -15.52 -18.69 -11.68
C ARG A 7 -16.34 -17.40 -11.69
N ALA A 8 -17.57 -17.44 -11.17
CA ALA A 8 -18.39 -16.24 -11.01
C ALA A 8 -17.71 -15.20 -10.08
N ILE A 9 -17.14 -15.64 -8.95
CA ILE A 9 -16.39 -14.76 -8.04
C ILE A 9 -15.17 -14.13 -8.74
N GLN A 10 -14.44 -14.90 -9.55
CA GLN A 10 -13.31 -14.36 -10.32
C GLN A 10 -13.76 -13.29 -11.33
N ILE A 11 -14.86 -13.53 -12.05
CA ILE A 11 -15.43 -12.58 -13.00
C ILE A 11 -15.90 -11.31 -12.27
N LEU A 12 -16.55 -11.46 -11.11
CA LEU A 12 -16.99 -10.34 -10.27
C LEU A 12 -15.80 -9.49 -9.80
N ALA A 13 -14.73 -10.12 -9.30
CA ALA A 13 -13.52 -9.42 -8.88
C ALA A 13 -12.85 -8.67 -10.05
N ALA A 14 -12.72 -9.30 -11.21
CA ALA A 14 -12.17 -8.67 -12.41
C ALA A 14 -13.07 -7.54 -12.95
N GLY A 15 -14.39 -7.69 -12.83
CA GLY A 15 -15.35 -6.66 -13.18
C GLY A 15 -15.21 -5.41 -12.30
N LEU A 16 -14.99 -5.58 -10.99
CA LEU A 16 -14.72 -4.45 -10.10
C LEU A 16 -13.33 -3.84 -10.35
N GLU A 17 -12.31 -4.66 -10.62
CA GLU A 17 -10.99 -4.15 -11.04
C GLU A 17 -11.09 -3.25 -12.28
N SER A 18 -11.87 -3.65 -13.28
CA SER A 18 -12.10 -2.85 -14.50
C SER A 18 -12.78 -1.51 -14.20
N ARG A 19 -13.65 -1.45 -13.18
CA ARG A 19 -14.34 -0.21 -12.76
C ARG A 19 -13.42 0.77 -12.04
N ILE A 20 -12.42 0.29 -11.30
CA ILE A 20 -11.45 1.14 -10.61
C ILE A 20 -10.25 1.52 -11.50
N GLU A 21 -10.09 0.89 -12.67
CA GLU A 21 -9.01 1.18 -13.61
C GLU A 21 -8.90 2.68 -13.99
N PRO A 22 -10.00 3.43 -14.21
CA PRO A 22 -9.93 4.87 -14.45
C PRO A 22 -9.26 5.63 -13.30
N SER A 23 -9.57 5.31 -12.04
CA SER A 23 -8.92 5.90 -10.87
C SER A 23 -7.43 5.54 -10.77
N LEU A 24 -7.07 4.30 -11.16
CA LEU A 24 -5.67 3.89 -11.27
C LEU A 24 -4.92 4.59 -12.42
N LYS A 25 -5.62 5.06 -13.46
CA LYS A 25 -5.03 5.92 -14.50
C LYS A 25 -4.88 7.35 -14.00
N GLU A 26 -5.84 7.84 -13.23
CA GLU A 26 -5.80 9.18 -12.65
C GLU A 26 -4.60 9.37 -11.73
N ILE A 27 -4.38 8.45 -10.78
CA ILE A 27 -3.21 8.49 -9.88
C ILE A 27 -1.88 8.55 -10.64
N LEU A 28 -1.77 7.90 -11.81
CA LEU A 28 -0.58 7.93 -12.66
C LEU A 28 -0.41 9.26 -13.41
N SER A 29 -1.50 9.95 -13.71
CA SER A 29 -1.50 11.23 -14.42
C SER A 29 -1.34 12.44 -13.50
N THR A 30 -1.58 12.27 -12.19
CA THR A 30 -1.42 13.32 -11.20
C THR A 30 0.04 13.75 -11.06
N SER A 31 0.28 15.07 -11.08
CA SER A 31 1.61 15.65 -10.88
C SER A 31 1.98 15.68 -9.40
N TRP A 32 2.33 14.52 -8.84
CA TRP A 32 2.70 14.38 -7.41
C TRP A 32 3.91 15.21 -6.99
N GLY A 33 4.76 15.62 -7.95
CA GLY A 33 5.87 16.54 -7.70
C GLY A 33 5.47 17.99 -7.52
N SER A 34 4.26 18.37 -7.98
CA SER A 34 3.71 19.73 -7.90
C SER A 34 2.73 19.90 -6.74
N VAL A 35 2.51 18.87 -5.93
CA VAL A 35 1.68 18.97 -4.72
C VAL A 35 2.47 19.75 -3.68
N GLU A 36 1.94 20.91 -3.27
CA GLU A 36 2.57 21.79 -2.28
C GLU A 36 1.96 21.62 -0.88
N LEU A 37 0.66 21.36 -0.80
CA LEU A 37 -0.10 21.24 0.45
C LEU A 37 -0.85 19.91 0.49
N VAL A 38 -0.90 19.31 1.69
CA VAL A 38 -1.75 18.15 1.97
C VAL A 38 -3.17 18.67 2.19
N GLY A 39 -4.11 18.09 1.45
CA GLY A 39 -5.52 18.44 1.52
C GLY A 39 -6.35 17.33 2.15
N GLU A 40 -7.59 17.22 1.66
CA GLU A 40 -8.44 16.07 1.93
C GLU A 40 -8.08 14.89 1.03
N GLU A 41 -8.88 13.83 1.08
CA GLU A 41 -8.78 12.69 0.16
C GLU A 41 -8.66 13.12 -1.31
N SER A 42 -7.85 12.42 -2.11
CA SER A 42 -7.75 12.67 -3.55
C SER A 42 -9.01 12.22 -4.32
N GLU A 43 -9.29 12.85 -5.46
CA GLU A 43 -10.48 12.53 -6.27
C GLU A 43 -10.50 11.08 -6.75
N TYR A 44 -9.35 10.54 -7.19
CA TYR A 44 -9.26 9.12 -7.55
C TYR A 44 -9.69 8.18 -6.42
N VAL A 45 -9.40 8.52 -5.14
CA VAL A 45 -9.81 7.71 -3.99
C VAL A 45 -11.31 7.81 -3.77
N ARG A 46 -11.89 9.01 -3.86
CA ARG A 46 -13.35 9.21 -3.79
C ARG A 46 -14.08 8.40 -4.86
N CYS A 47 -13.54 8.39 -6.08
CA CYS A 47 -14.08 7.59 -7.18
C CYS A 47 -13.98 6.09 -6.89
N MET A 48 -12.83 5.61 -6.37
CA MET A 48 -12.68 4.22 -5.94
C MET A 48 -13.67 3.86 -4.83
N HIS A 49 -13.88 4.72 -3.83
CA HIS A 49 -14.85 4.50 -2.76
C HIS A 49 -16.25 4.29 -3.35
N LYS A 50 -16.69 5.22 -4.19
CA LYS A 50 -18.02 5.16 -4.82
C LYS A 50 -18.24 3.87 -5.62
N GLU A 51 -17.29 3.49 -6.47
CA GLU A 51 -17.41 2.26 -7.27
C GLU A 51 -17.39 1.00 -6.41
N ILE A 52 -16.53 0.94 -5.39
CA ILE A 52 -16.40 -0.22 -4.50
C ILE A 52 -17.64 -0.38 -3.62
N GLU A 53 -18.12 0.69 -3.00
CA GLU A 53 -19.33 0.65 -2.15
C GLU A 53 -20.55 0.24 -2.97
N SER A 54 -20.77 0.89 -4.12
CA SER A 54 -21.89 0.56 -5.00
C SER A 54 -21.87 -0.90 -5.46
N PHE A 55 -20.69 -1.41 -5.82
CA PHE A 55 -20.53 -2.82 -6.20
C PHE A 55 -20.78 -3.76 -5.04
N VAL A 56 -20.22 -3.47 -3.86
CA VAL A 56 -20.36 -4.31 -2.68
C VAL A 56 -21.80 -4.37 -2.21
N ASP A 57 -22.53 -3.26 -2.22
CA ASP A 57 -23.94 -3.22 -1.86
C ASP A 57 -24.79 -4.05 -2.83
N THR A 58 -24.51 -3.93 -4.14
CA THR A 58 -25.21 -4.72 -5.15
C THR A 58 -24.93 -6.22 -5.01
N VAL A 59 -23.66 -6.62 -4.83
CA VAL A 59 -23.27 -8.04 -4.87
C VAL A 59 -23.57 -8.76 -3.56
N ARG A 60 -23.53 -8.07 -2.41
CA ARG A 60 -23.80 -8.66 -1.09
C ARG A 60 -25.14 -9.39 -1.05
N GLU A 61 -26.17 -8.82 -1.65
CA GLU A 61 -27.53 -9.39 -1.62
C GLU A 61 -27.71 -10.56 -2.60
N LEU A 62 -26.78 -10.72 -3.55
CA LEU A 62 -26.88 -11.69 -4.64
C LEU A 62 -26.19 -13.03 -4.35
N ILE A 63 -25.30 -13.09 -3.35
CA ILE A 63 -24.51 -14.29 -3.05
C ILE A 63 -24.50 -14.62 -1.55
N PRO A 64 -24.37 -15.90 -1.16
CA PRO A 64 -24.30 -16.28 0.25
C PRO A 64 -23.06 -15.67 0.93
N ALA A 65 -23.18 -15.35 2.22
CA ALA A 65 -22.15 -14.64 2.98
C ALA A 65 -20.76 -15.29 2.98
N SER A 66 -20.67 -16.62 2.94
CA SER A 66 -19.41 -17.35 2.84
C SER A 66 -18.68 -17.07 1.51
N TYR A 67 -19.41 -17.00 0.41
CA TYR A 67 -18.88 -16.67 -0.91
C TYR A 67 -18.59 -15.17 -1.06
N PHE A 68 -19.36 -14.32 -0.39
CA PHE A 68 -19.07 -12.89 -0.30
C PHE A 68 -17.73 -12.60 0.40
N LYS A 69 -17.43 -13.31 1.50
CA LYS A 69 -16.11 -13.22 2.16
C LYS A 69 -14.98 -13.60 1.21
N ASN A 70 -15.13 -14.72 0.48
CA ASN A 70 -14.17 -15.14 -0.53
C ASN A 70 -13.99 -14.11 -1.66
N LEU A 71 -15.07 -13.41 -2.04
CA LEU A 71 -15.02 -12.32 -3.00
C LEU A 71 -14.23 -11.13 -2.44
N CYS A 72 -14.49 -10.71 -1.19
CA CYS A 72 -13.74 -9.64 -0.53
C CYS A 72 -12.24 -9.97 -0.41
N ASP A 73 -11.90 -11.20 -0.04
CA ASP A 73 -10.52 -11.68 0.02
C ASP A 73 -9.83 -11.54 -1.35
N LYS A 74 -10.44 -12.11 -2.40
CA LYS A 74 -9.89 -12.07 -3.76
C LYS A 74 -9.80 -10.65 -4.31
N PHE A 75 -10.85 -9.86 -4.13
CA PHE A 75 -10.89 -8.49 -4.58
C PHE A 75 -9.84 -7.63 -3.89
N SER A 76 -9.71 -7.73 -2.55
CA SER A 76 -8.70 -6.98 -1.82
C SER A 76 -7.28 -7.28 -2.32
N HIS A 77 -7.00 -8.55 -2.60
CA HIS A 77 -5.70 -8.95 -3.14
C HIS A 77 -5.44 -8.32 -4.53
N VAL A 78 -6.41 -8.41 -5.44
CA VAL A 78 -6.31 -7.84 -6.80
C VAL A 78 -6.14 -6.32 -6.73
N LEU A 79 -7.01 -5.63 -5.98
CA LEU A 79 -6.97 -4.17 -5.85
C LEU A 79 -5.64 -3.69 -5.26
N ILE A 80 -5.17 -4.30 -4.17
CA ILE A 80 -3.94 -3.87 -3.50
C ILE A 80 -2.73 -4.07 -4.42
N ASN A 81 -2.67 -5.18 -5.15
CA ASN A 81 -1.61 -5.42 -6.13
C ASN A 81 -1.65 -4.40 -7.27
N SER A 82 -2.83 -4.15 -7.85
CA SER A 82 -2.98 -3.19 -8.94
C SER A 82 -2.68 -1.75 -8.49
N TYR A 83 -3.02 -1.41 -7.25
CA TYR A 83 -2.68 -0.13 -6.64
C TYR A 83 -1.17 0.02 -6.38
N MET A 84 -0.52 -1.00 -5.80
CA MET A 84 0.94 -1.03 -5.62
C MET A 84 1.68 -0.92 -6.97
N ASN A 85 1.19 -1.63 -8.00
CA ASN A 85 1.74 -1.57 -9.34
C ASN A 85 1.62 -0.16 -9.93
N ALA A 86 0.47 0.51 -9.75
CA ALA A 86 0.30 1.90 -10.16
C ALA A 86 1.26 2.84 -9.42
N LEU A 87 1.33 2.76 -8.09
CA LEU A 87 2.23 3.57 -7.27
C LEU A 87 3.70 3.44 -7.69
N SER A 88 4.18 2.21 -7.93
CA SER A 88 5.58 1.95 -8.30
C SER A 88 6.02 2.63 -9.61
N ARG A 89 5.06 3.00 -10.46
CA ARG A 89 5.30 3.66 -11.75
C ARG A 89 5.34 5.18 -11.64
N ILE A 90 4.86 5.75 -10.54
CA ILE A 90 4.90 7.19 -10.30
C ILE A 90 6.36 7.61 -10.13
N LYS A 91 6.73 8.74 -10.73
CA LYS A 91 8.07 9.33 -10.64
C LYS A 91 7.95 10.77 -10.17
N ARG A 92 8.99 11.25 -9.47
CA ARG A 92 9.09 12.63 -8.95
C ARG A 92 7.95 12.98 -7.98
N ILE A 93 7.89 12.30 -6.84
CA ILE A 93 6.95 12.61 -5.77
C ILE A 93 7.58 13.64 -4.82
N SER A 94 6.87 14.74 -4.54
CA SER A 94 7.31 15.74 -3.56
C SER A 94 7.10 15.24 -2.12
N GLU A 95 7.62 15.98 -1.13
CA GLU A 95 7.36 15.66 0.27
C GLU A 95 5.85 15.74 0.58
N SER A 96 5.19 16.85 0.24
CA SER A 96 3.74 17.00 0.43
C SER A 96 2.94 15.98 -0.40
N GLY A 97 3.39 15.65 -1.62
CA GLY A 97 2.78 14.60 -2.44
C GLY A 97 2.87 13.22 -1.78
N THR A 98 3.98 12.92 -1.11
CA THR A 98 4.14 11.68 -0.33
C THR A 98 3.15 11.64 0.83
N GLN A 99 3.00 12.76 1.55
CA GLN A 99 2.06 12.87 2.67
C GLN A 99 0.60 12.70 2.20
N GLN A 100 0.25 13.29 1.06
CA GLN A 100 -1.07 13.11 0.43
C GLN A 100 -1.32 11.64 0.05
N LEU A 101 -0.35 10.97 -0.60
CA LEU A 101 -0.46 9.55 -0.94
C LEU A 101 -0.60 8.65 0.28
N LEU A 102 0.06 8.98 1.40
CA LEU A 102 -0.09 8.26 2.67
C LEU A 102 -1.50 8.43 3.27
N LEU A 103 -2.09 9.61 3.16
CA LEU A 103 -3.49 9.86 3.55
C LEU A 103 -4.44 9.02 2.69
N ASP A 104 -4.23 9.04 1.37
CA ASP A 104 -5.03 8.27 0.41
C ASP A 104 -4.94 6.76 0.67
N VAL A 105 -3.73 6.25 0.97
CA VAL A 105 -3.48 4.86 1.39
C VAL A 105 -4.26 4.51 2.66
N TYR A 106 -4.28 5.39 3.65
CA TYR A 106 -5.04 5.17 4.88
C TYR A 106 -6.54 5.07 4.62
N ASN A 107 -7.09 5.94 3.77
CA ASN A 107 -8.52 5.92 3.43
C ASN A 107 -8.89 4.65 2.66
N LEU A 108 -8.08 4.26 1.66
CA LEU A 108 -8.29 3.01 0.92
C LEU A 108 -8.18 1.80 1.84
N LYS A 109 -7.15 1.71 2.69
CA LYS A 109 -6.99 0.64 3.69
C LYS A 109 -8.23 0.51 4.56
N THR A 110 -8.74 1.64 5.03
CA THR A 110 -9.94 1.70 5.90
C THR A 110 -11.18 1.20 5.16
N LEU A 111 -11.38 1.58 3.90
CA LEU A 111 -12.46 1.06 3.06
C LEU A 111 -12.33 -0.46 2.87
N ILE A 112 -11.15 -0.95 2.49
CA ILE A 112 -10.92 -2.38 2.21
C ILE A 112 -11.17 -3.21 3.48
N LEU A 113 -10.69 -2.77 4.64
CA LEU A 113 -10.94 -3.45 5.91
C LEU A 113 -12.43 -3.55 6.26
N LYS A 114 -13.28 -2.66 5.74
CA LYS A 114 -14.73 -2.66 5.98
C LYS A 114 -15.51 -3.54 5.01
N LEU A 115 -14.97 -3.91 3.84
CA LEU A 115 -15.73 -4.68 2.83
C LEU A 115 -16.42 -5.95 3.37
N PRO A 116 -15.74 -6.85 4.11
CA PRO A 116 -16.39 -8.04 4.66
C PRO A 116 -17.31 -7.73 5.85
N VAL A 117 -17.24 -6.51 6.40
CA VAL A 117 -17.96 -6.07 7.60
C VAL A 117 -19.24 -5.34 7.27
N ILE A 118 -19.38 -4.78 6.07
CA ILE A 118 -20.67 -4.23 5.65
C ILE A 118 -21.69 -5.42 5.80
N GLY A 119 -22.68 -5.28 6.69
CA GLY A 119 -23.66 -6.33 7.00
C GLY A 119 -23.28 -7.52 7.91
N GLN A 120 -22.04 -7.71 8.42
CA GLN A 120 -21.71 -8.78 9.41
C GLN A 120 -20.62 -8.38 10.44
N ASN A 121 -20.78 -8.85 11.68
CA ASN A 121 -19.81 -8.75 12.80
C ASN A 121 -18.43 -9.38 12.44
N PRO A 122 -17.35 -8.97 13.14
CA PRO A 122 -16.15 -8.32 12.58
C PRO A 122 -15.45 -9.07 11.45
N ALA A 123 -14.68 -8.33 10.65
CA ALA A 123 -13.83 -8.89 9.61
C ALA A 123 -13.02 -10.08 10.16
N PRO A 124 -12.91 -11.21 9.40
CA PRO A 124 -12.09 -12.32 9.83
C PRO A 124 -10.69 -11.84 10.23
N ALA A 125 -10.18 -12.24 11.39
CA ALA A 125 -8.89 -11.76 11.88
C ALA A 125 -7.76 -11.96 10.84
N MET A 126 -7.84 -13.03 10.05
CA MET A 126 -6.91 -13.32 8.95
C MET A 126 -7.01 -12.31 7.80
N TYR A 127 -8.23 -11.87 7.45
CA TYR A 127 -8.44 -10.84 6.43
C TYR A 127 -7.82 -9.52 6.87
N THR A 128 -8.17 -9.07 8.08
CA THR A 128 -7.64 -7.83 8.65
C THR A 128 -6.12 -7.86 8.72
N LYS A 129 -5.54 -8.99 9.16
CA LYS A 129 -4.08 -9.18 9.22
C LYS A 129 -3.44 -9.10 7.83
N THR A 130 -4.02 -9.77 6.83
CA THR A 130 -3.51 -9.79 5.46
C THR A 130 -3.57 -8.40 4.83
N VAL A 131 -4.74 -7.76 4.85
CA VAL A 131 -4.93 -6.40 4.32
C VAL A 131 -4.00 -5.41 5.03
N SER A 132 -3.91 -5.48 6.36
CA SER A 132 -3.03 -4.58 7.13
C SER A 132 -1.55 -4.77 6.79
N LYS A 133 -1.12 -6.01 6.54
CA LYS A 133 0.24 -6.33 6.14
C LYS A 133 0.56 -5.76 4.74
N GLU A 134 -0.30 -6.01 3.76
CA GLU A 134 -0.07 -5.57 2.38
C GLU A 134 -0.12 -4.03 2.26
N PHE A 135 -1.10 -3.37 2.89
CA PHE A 135 -1.09 -1.91 2.98
C PHE A 135 0.10 -1.37 3.80
N GLY A 136 0.52 -2.07 4.85
CA GLY A 136 1.71 -1.71 5.63
C GLY A 136 2.97 -1.66 4.76
N ARG A 137 3.12 -2.57 3.79
CA ARG A 137 4.22 -2.53 2.82
C ARG A 137 4.16 -1.28 1.93
N ILE A 138 2.97 -0.89 1.48
CA ILE A 138 2.76 0.34 0.70
C ILE A 138 3.09 1.57 1.54
N GLU A 139 2.64 1.60 2.80
CA GLU A 139 2.95 2.69 3.74
C GLU A 139 4.45 2.85 3.96
N VAL A 140 5.19 1.74 4.16
CA VAL A 140 6.65 1.78 4.33
C VAL A 140 7.33 2.28 3.05
N LEU A 141 6.88 1.85 1.86
CA LEU A 141 7.42 2.33 0.58
C LEU A 141 7.31 3.85 0.48
N LEU A 142 6.12 4.39 0.70
CA LEU A 142 5.89 5.84 0.62
C LEU A 142 6.67 6.60 1.69
N LYS A 143 6.75 6.08 2.92
CA LYS A 143 7.59 6.68 3.98
C LYS A 143 9.05 6.78 3.57
N LEU A 144 9.60 5.77 2.91
CA LEU A 144 10.96 5.81 2.37
C LEU A 144 11.10 6.82 1.22
N VAL A 145 10.11 6.93 0.33
CA VAL A 145 10.10 7.95 -0.73
C VAL A 145 10.12 9.37 -0.14
N GLY A 146 9.40 9.59 0.96
CA GLY A 146 9.37 10.87 1.69
C GLY A 146 10.58 11.12 2.58
N THR A 147 11.47 10.14 2.76
CA THR A 147 12.65 10.29 3.63
C THR A 147 13.67 11.25 2.99
N PRO A 148 14.28 12.17 3.75
CA PRO A 148 15.39 12.99 3.27
C PRO A 148 16.54 12.14 2.70
N LEU A 149 17.22 12.67 1.68
CA LEU A 149 18.21 11.91 0.90
C LEU A 149 19.35 11.36 1.76
N GLU A 150 19.78 12.14 2.75
CA GLU A 150 20.91 11.78 3.62
C GLU A 150 20.58 10.60 4.54
N LEU A 151 19.30 10.44 4.89
CA LEU A 151 18.81 9.41 5.83
C LEU A 151 18.28 8.16 5.13
N LEU A 152 18.09 8.23 3.81
CA LEU A 152 17.49 7.15 3.03
C LEU A 152 18.25 5.80 3.16
N PRO A 153 19.60 5.74 3.11
CA PRO A 153 20.34 4.48 3.29
C PRO A 153 20.00 3.78 4.61
N ASP A 154 20.16 4.50 5.73
CA ASP A 154 19.96 3.98 7.08
C ASP A 154 18.49 3.59 7.33
N MET A 155 17.56 4.42 6.82
CA MET A 155 16.13 4.15 6.94
C MET A 155 15.71 2.94 6.11
N PHE A 156 16.27 2.77 4.92
CA PHE A 156 16.02 1.61 4.06
C PHE A 156 16.49 0.32 4.75
N GLU A 157 17.71 0.28 5.26
CA GLU A 157 18.25 -0.90 5.96
C GLU A 157 17.47 -1.25 7.23
N SER A 158 17.01 -0.24 7.97
CA SER A 158 16.28 -0.47 9.23
C SER A 158 14.81 -0.83 9.06
N THR A 159 14.16 -0.41 7.96
CA THR A 159 12.70 -0.59 7.80
C THR A 159 12.29 -1.52 6.66
N TRP A 160 13.10 -1.68 5.63
CA TRP A 160 12.79 -2.54 4.49
C TRP A 160 13.49 -3.89 4.64
N THR A 161 12.87 -4.80 5.38
CA THR A 161 13.42 -6.14 5.64
C THR A 161 13.68 -6.90 4.34
N ASN A 162 14.88 -7.47 4.19
CA ASN A 162 15.33 -8.19 2.99
C ASN A 162 15.30 -7.33 1.70
N GLY A 163 15.60 -6.04 1.83
CA GLY A 163 15.64 -5.12 0.69
C GLY A 163 16.69 -5.48 -0.35
N THR A 164 16.33 -5.24 -1.61
CA THR A 164 17.20 -5.47 -2.76
C THR A 164 17.63 -4.14 -3.38
N SER A 165 18.67 -4.20 -4.23
CA SER A 165 19.08 -3.06 -5.06
C SER A 165 17.92 -2.54 -5.93
N ASN A 166 17.02 -3.42 -6.39
CA ASN A 166 15.86 -3.02 -7.19
C ASN A 166 14.81 -2.27 -6.35
N ASP A 167 14.61 -2.65 -5.09
CA ASP A 167 13.68 -1.94 -4.20
C ASP A 167 14.19 -0.53 -3.90
N LEU A 168 15.49 -0.39 -3.60
CA LEU A 168 16.11 0.91 -3.35
C LEU A 168 16.11 1.77 -4.61
N GLN A 169 16.39 1.19 -5.79
CA GLN A 169 16.26 1.89 -7.07
C GLN A 169 14.83 2.37 -7.33
N LEU A 170 13.82 1.53 -7.05
CA LEU A 170 12.42 1.90 -7.19
C LEU A 170 12.08 3.12 -6.33
N ILE A 171 12.46 3.12 -5.04
CA ILE A 171 12.24 4.24 -4.12
C ILE A 171 12.88 5.52 -4.64
N MET A 172 14.15 5.43 -5.08
CA MET A 172 14.89 6.59 -5.61
C MET A 172 14.31 7.12 -6.93
N ASP A 173 13.84 6.24 -7.80
CA ASP A 173 13.15 6.62 -9.03
C ASP A 173 11.79 7.29 -8.74
N MET A 174 11.04 6.78 -7.75
CA MET A 174 9.80 7.40 -7.27
C MET A 174 10.05 8.80 -6.71
N LYS A 175 11.16 9.00 -5.98
CA LYS A 175 11.61 10.31 -5.51
C LYS A 175 12.06 11.24 -6.64
N GLY A 176 12.45 10.67 -7.79
CA GLY A 176 12.91 11.42 -8.96
C GLY A 176 14.40 11.78 -8.94
N LEU A 177 15.22 11.02 -8.22
CA LEU A 177 16.65 11.29 -8.08
C LEU A 177 17.42 11.04 -9.38
N PRO A 178 18.42 11.87 -9.73
CA PRO A 178 19.26 11.65 -10.90
C PRO A 178 20.14 10.41 -10.70
N LYS A 179 20.49 9.73 -11.80
CA LYS A 179 21.26 8.47 -11.76
C LYS A 179 22.60 8.57 -11.04
N LYS A 180 23.23 9.75 -11.05
CA LYS A 180 24.47 10.01 -10.30
C LYS A 180 24.27 9.82 -8.79
N ASP A 181 23.22 10.41 -8.24
CA ASP A 181 22.92 10.34 -6.79
C ASP A 181 22.47 8.93 -6.41
N GLN A 182 21.73 8.26 -7.30
CA GLN A 182 21.32 6.87 -7.09
C GLN A 182 22.52 5.92 -6.92
N ASN A 183 23.56 6.06 -7.76
CA ASN A 183 24.75 5.21 -7.67
C ASN A 183 25.48 5.40 -6.34
N SER A 184 25.61 6.65 -5.87
CA SER A 184 26.26 6.93 -4.57
C SER A 184 25.49 6.30 -3.40
N ILE A 185 24.17 6.27 -3.45
CA ILE A 185 23.33 5.68 -2.40
C ILE A 185 23.38 4.15 -2.44
N LEU A 186 23.36 3.55 -3.63
CA LEU A 186 23.53 2.10 -3.78
C LEU A 186 24.85 1.63 -3.20
N GLU A 187 25.94 2.35 -3.46
CA GLU A 187 27.26 2.04 -2.90
C GLU A 187 27.28 2.14 -1.37
N LYS A 188 26.62 3.14 -0.78
CA LYS A 188 26.51 3.30 0.69
C LYS A 188 25.82 2.12 1.38
N VAL A 189 24.79 1.55 0.75
CA VAL A 189 24.05 0.37 1.24
C VAL A 189 24.76 -0.94 0.85
N GLY A 190 25.89 -0.88 0.14
CA GLY A 190 26.65 -2.05 -0.29
C GLY A 190 26.07 -2.78 -1.51
N PHE A 191 25.12 -2.17 -2.23
CA PHE A 191 24.61 -2.70 -3.50
C PHE A 191 25.49 -2.28 -4.69
N LYS A 192 25.74 -3.23 -5.60
CA LYS A 192 26.46 -2.94 -6.85
C LYS A 192 25.58 -2.13 -7.81
N PRO A 193 26.09 -1.07 -8.45
CA PRO A 193 25.39 -0.34 -9.51
C PRO A 193 25.01 -1.26 -10.67
N SER A 194 23.81 -1.07 -11.25
CA SER A 194 23.27 -1.91 -12.33
C SER A 194 24.16 -1.99 -13.58
N SER A 195 25.09 -1.04 -13.79
CA SER A 195 26.08 -1.08 -14.88
C SER A 195 27.09 -2.23 -14.78
N ALA A 196 27.14 -2.95 -13.66
CA ALA A 196 28.01 -4.13 -13.49
C ALA A 196 27.35 -5.47 -13.91
N LEU A 197 26.07 -5.47 -14.31
CA LEU A 197 25.28 -6.70 -14.52
C LEU A 197 24.93 -7.00 -15.99
N ALA A 198 25.71 -6.52 -16.96
CA ALA A 198 25.52 -6.82 -18.38
C ALA A 198 26.06 -8.21 -18.83
N GLY A 199 26.46 -9.09 -17.88
CA GLY A 199 27.22 -10.31 -18.19
C GLY A 199 26.58 -11.66 -17.82
N ALA A 200 25.35 -11.73 -17.29
CA ALA A 200 24.79 -13.00 -16.82
C ALA A 200 23.31 -13.17 -17.19
N SER A 201 23.05 -13.54 -18.43
CA SER A 201 21.75 -14.01 -18.93
C SER A 201 21.78 -15.53 -19.11
N SER A 202 21.28 -16.32 -18.16
CA SER A 202 20.83 -17.70 -18.44
C SER A 202 19.97 -18.44 -17.41
N SER A 203 19.70 -17.97 -16.16
CA SER A 203 19.05 -18.85 -15.16
C SER A 203 17.63 -18.47 -14.68
N VAL A 204 16.98 -17.46 -15.28
CA VAL A 204 15.64 -17.03 -14.83
C VAL A 204 14.50 -17.86 -15.43
N GLY A 205 14.72 -18.55 -16.56
CA GLY A 205 13.69 -19.31 -17.28
C GLY A 205 13.21 -20.60 -16.59
N ASP A 206 14.08 -21.26 -15.82
CA ASP A 206 13.79 -22.60 -15.28
C ASP A 206 13.00 -22.55 -13.97
N ASN A 207 13.19 -21.51 -13.16
CA ASN A 207 12.53 -21.38 -11.85
C ASN A 207 11.04 -21.00 -11.97
N VAL A 208 10.66 -20.26 -13.03
CA VAL A 208 9.27 -19.84 -13.27
C VAL A 208 8.39 -21.03 -13.69
N ARG A 209 8.95 -22.00 -14.43
CA ARG A 209 8.24 -23.22 -14.83
C ARG A 209 7.95 -24.13 -13.63
N GLN A 210 8.93 -24.32 -12.74
CA GLN A 210 8.82 -25.22 -11.59
C GLN A 210 7.84 -24.71 -10.51
N PHE A 211 7.66 -23.39 -10.39
CA PHE A 211 6.69 -22.79 -9.47
C PHE A 211 5.23 -22.96 -9.94
N SER A 212 5.01 -22.94 -11.25
CA SER A 212 3.68 -23.09 -11.85
C SER A 212 3.05 -24.48 -11.64
N GLU A 213 3.87 -25.52 -11.50
CA GLU A 213 3.38 -26.90 -11.29
C GLU A 213 2.99 -27.16 -9.83
N LYS A 214 3.67 -26.54 -8.86
CA LYS A 214 3.39 -26.76 -7.42
C LYS A 214 2.14 -26.06 -6.90
N ILE A 215 1.71 -24.96 -7.53
CA ILE A 215 0.45 -24.28 -7.18
C ILE A 215 -0.78 -25.11 -7.60
N LYS A 216 -0.63 -25.99 -8.60
CA LYS A 216 -1.73 -26.84 -9.09
C LYS A 216 -2.10 -27.98 -8.13
N ALA A 217 -1.26 -28.30 -7.15
CA ALA A 217 -1.44 -29.43 -6.23
C ALA A 217 -1.90 -29.03 -4.80
N GLY A 218 -1.94 -27.74 -4.47
CA GLY A 218 -2.11 -27.27 -3.08
C GLY A 218 -3.52 -26.83 -2.67
N ILE A 219 -4.54 -27.02 -3.52
CA ILE A 219 -5.92 -26.60 -3.24
C ILE A 219 -6.76 -27.81 -2.79
N GLU A 220 -6.39 -28.40 -1.66
CA GLU A 220 -7.28 -29.27 -0.88
C GLU A 220 -7.04 -28.97 0.61
N VAL A 221 -8.13 -28.92 1.38
CA VAL A 221 -8.20 -28.92 2.86
C VAL A 221 -8.29 -27.55 3.57
N ALA A 222 -9.52 -27.14 3.94
CA ALA A 222 -9.99 -27.01 5.35
C ALA A 222 -11.13 -25.99 5.53
N GLN A 223 -12.28 -26.46 6.04
CA GLN A 223 -13.39 -25.68 6.61
C GLN A 223 -13.61 -26.11 8.07
N ASN A 224 -14.07 -25.20 8.97
CA ASN A 224 -15.31 -25.34 9.78
C ASN A 224 -15.41 -24.42 11.03
N ALA A 225 -16.67 -24.00 11.33
CA ALA A 225 -17.32 -23.69 12.63
C ALA A 225 -17.37 -22.21 13.18
N PRO A 226 -18.23 -21.86 14.19
CA PRO A 226 -19.52 -21.14 14.03
C PRO A 226 -19.74 -19.83 14.88
N THR A 227 -20.92 -19.25 14.69
CA THR A 227 -21.58 -17.94 15.01
C THR A 227 -21.83 -17.50 16.47
N THR A 228 -22.00 -16.18 16.73
CA THR A 228 -23.25 -15.52 17.29
C THR A 228 -23.19 -13.99 17.54
N SER A 229 -24.40 -13.38 17.48
CA SER A 229 -24.99 -12.16 18.11
C SER A 229 -24.55 -10.72 17.76
N THR A 230 -25.54 -9.81 17.84
CA THR A 230 -25.77 -8.54 17.09
C THR A 230 -25.84 -7.29 17.98
N THR A 231 -25.30 -6.16 17.52
CA THR A 231 -25.60 -4.78 17.99
C THR A 231 -25.58 -3.78 16.82
N SER A 232 -26.38 -2.71 16.90
CA SER A 232 -26.77 -1.78 15.81
C SER A 232 -25.66 -0.86 15.26
N VAL A 233 -25.78 -0.54 13.97
CA VAL A 233 -24.81 0.09 13.05
C VAL A 233 -24.57 1.59 13.31
N SER A 234 -25.52 2.28 13.93
CA SER A 234 -25.49 3.75 14.05
C SER A 234 -24.43 4.27 15.03
N ASP A 235 -24.14 3.50 16.08
CA ASP A 235 -23.19 3.91 17.13
C ASP A 235 -21.75 3.87 16.63
N ASN A 236 -21.44 2.94 15.72
CA ASN A 236 -20.11 2.80 15.13
C ASN A 236 -19.75 4.01 14.26
N LEU A 237 -20.69 4.50 13.43
CA LEU A 237 -20.40 5.57 12.47
C LEU A 237 -19.99 6.89 13.13
N ARG A 238 -20.56 7.20 14.31
CA ARG A 238 -20.22 8.43 15.05
C ARG A 238 -18.83 8.36 15.67
N GLN A 239 -18.49 7.22 16.28
CA GLN A 239 -17.18 6.96 16.89
C GLN A 239 -16.03 6.96 15.85
N PHE A 240 -16.32 6.62 14.59
CA PHE A 240 -15.34 6.65 13.50
C PHE A 240 -14.96 8.05 13.02
N SER A 241 -15.89 9.02 13.09
CA SER A 241 -15.60 10.41 12.68
C SER A 241 -14.60 11.07 13.64
N GLU A 242 -14.75 10.82 14.94
CA GLU A 242 -13.89 11.34 16.01
C GLU A 242 -12.47 10.75 15.91
N ASN A 243 -12.34 9.49 15.50
CA ASN A 243 -11.04 8.83 15.31
C ASN A 243 -10.23 9.39 14.11
N ARG A 244 -10.88 9.92 13.06
CA ARG A 244 -10.16 10.51 11.90
C ARG A 244 -9.38 11.78 12.28
N ALA A 245 -10.00 12.66 13.05
CA ALA A 245 -9.37 13.90 13.51
C ALA A 245 -8.20 13.63 14.46
N ALA A 246 -8.35 12.65 15.35
CA ALA A 246 -7.30 12.25 16.28
C ALA A 246 -6.06 11.67 15.57
N VAL A 247 -6.25 10.90 14.50
CA VAL A 247 -5.15 10.30 13.73
C VAL A 247 -4.40 11.34 12.92
N ALA A 248 -5.10 12.26 12.23
CA ALA A 248 -4.46 13.36 11.50
C ALA A 248 -3.62 14.24 12.44
N ALA A 249 -4.16 14.55 13.63
CA ALA A 249 -3.43 15.30 14.65
C ALA A 249 -2.17 14.56 15.12
N LYS A 250 -2.24 13.22 15.27
CA LYS A 250 -1.11 12.42 15.71
C LYS A 250 0.00 12.31 14.66
N VAL A 251 -0.35 12.09 13.39
CA VAL A 251 0.63 12.07 12.29
C VAL A 251 1.35 13.41 12.17
N ASN A 252 0.61 14.53 12.27
CA ASN A 252 1.19 15.86 12.24
C ASN A 252 2.12 16.13 13.45
N SER A 253 1.75 15.63 14.63
CA SER A 253 2.57 15.71 15.85
C SER A 253 3.87 14.90 15.73
N ASP A 254 3.81 13.69 15.18
CA ASP A 254 4.97 12.82 15.01
C ASP A 254 5.97 13.42 14.01
N PHE A 255 5.48 14.01 12.92
CA PHE A 255 6.31 14.69 11.92
C PHE A 255 6.95 15.98 12.47
N SER A 256 6.19 16.75 13.26
CA SER A 256 6.71 17.95 13.94
C SER A 256 7.80 17.60 14.96
N SER A 257 7.60 16.53 15.73
CA SER A 257 8.60 16.03 16.69
C SER A 257 9.88 15.55 15.99
N MET A 258 9.74 14.95 14.80
CA MET A 258 10.88 14.54 13.98
C MET A 258 11.66 15.75 13.47
N ARG A 259 10.96 16.80 12.99
CA ARG A 259 11.58 18.05 12.54
C ARG A 259 12.38 18.75 13.64
N LEU A 260 11.83 18.84 14.86
CA LEU A 260 12.53 19.43 16.01
C LEU A 260 13.80 18.64 16.39
N LYS A 261 13.76 17.31 16.30
CA LYS A 261 14.95 16.47 16.51
C LYS A 261 16.03 16.75 15.46
N VAL A 262 15.63 16.91 14.19
CA VAL A 262 16.56 17.30 13.10
C VAL A 262 17.19 18.66 13.38
N GLU A 263 16.40 19.68 13.72
CA GLU A 263 16.92 21.02 14.04
C GLU A 263 17.88 21.00 15.24
N SER A 264 17.58 20.20 16.27
CA SER A 264 18.47 20.05 17.44
C SER A 264 19.80 19.37 17.10
N PHE A 265 19.76 18.37 16.21
CA PHE A 265 20.93 17.64 15.76
C PHE A 265 21.82 18.51 14.86
N THR A 266 21.22 19.23 13.91
CA THR A 266 21.93 20.18 13.04
C THR A 266 22.60 21.29 13.84
N LYS A 267 21.93 21.80 14.88
CA LYS A 267 22.50 22.83 15.78
C LYS A 267 23.65 22.28 16.63
N SER A 268 23.56 21.02 17.06
CA SER A 268 24.64 20.33 17.79
C SER A 268 25.90 20.13 16.92
N LEU A 269 25.73 19.85 15.64
CA LEU A 269 26.83 19.75 14.67
C LEU A 269 27.46 21.12 14.37
N GLY A 270 26.64 22.18 14.23
CA GLY A 270 27.14 23.54 14.01
C GLY A 270 27.95 24.11 15.18
N SER A 271 27.58 23.78 16.42
CA SER A 271 28.30 24.24 17.62
C SER A 271 29.64 23.54 17.86
N LYS A 272 29.92 22.40 17.21
CA LYS A 272 31.22 21.72 17.29
C LYS A 272 32.27 22.30 16.34
N ASN A 273 31.86 23.05 15.31
CA ASN A 273 32.77 23.66 14.34
C ASN A 273 33.15 25.12 14.66
N SER A 274 32.60 25.71 15.74
CA SER A 274 32.95 27.07 16.21
C SER A 274 33.94 27.08 17.38
N SER A 275 34.46 25.92 17.76
CA SER A 275 35.39 25.73 18.87
C SER A 275 36.69 25.09 18.39
N THR A 276 37.33 25.73 17.41
CA THR A 276 38.74 25.54 17.03
C THR A 276 39.28 26.87 16.54
#